data_AF-A0A7J7QDP1-F1
#
_entry.id   AF-A0A7J7QDP1-F1
#
_cell.length_a   1.000
_cell.length_b   1.000
_cell.length_c   1.000
_cell.angle_alpha   90.00
_cell.angle_beta   90.00
_cell.angle_gamma   90.00
#
_symmetry.space_group_name_H-M   'P 1'
#
loop_
_entity.id
_entity.type
_entity.pdbx_description
1 polymer ?
#
loop_
_entity_poly.entity_id
_entity_poly.type
_entity_poly.pdbx_seq_one_letter_code
_entity_poly.pdbx_strand_id
1 'polypeptide(L)'
;MAAGDLHWAPDARVALTAAAEAAQAAGLRAAGTQHLLLGLLTCSSSAIAAALEGAGIQPAAFEEQVRAAGQSCSEAAAEQPATAAEQRAALVQNYQRYVQQHGTGPPQGAAAGLGQQSGSAGGMAMTPEDDDVYN
;
A
#
# COMPACT_ATOMS: atom_id res chain seq x y z
N MET A 1 1.78 -8.73 -17.02
CA MET A 1 1.80 -9.89 -16.10
C MET A 1 1.04 -9.46 -14.85
N ALA A 2 -0.23 -9.84 -14.74
CA ALA A 2 -1.06 -9.49 -13.58
C ALA A 2 -0.54 -10.24 -12.34
N ALA A 3 -0.73 -9.68 -11.14
CA ALA A 3 -0.38 -10.28 -9.84
C ALA A 3 -1.20 -11.56 -9.56
N GLY A 4 -1.00 -12.61 -10.37
CA GLY A 4 -1.98 -13.66 -10.59
C GLY A 4 -1.78 -14.96 -9.83
N ASP A 5 -0.55 -15.37 -9.50
CA ASP A 5 -0.32 -16.63 -8.76
C ASP A 5 0.90 -16.55 -7.86
N LEU A 6 0.76 -15.77 -6.78
CA LEU A 6 1.61 -15.99 -5.62
C LEU A 6 1.08 -17.25 -4.91
N HIS A 7 1.82 -18.35 -5.04
CA HIS A 7 1.59 -19.55 -4.25
C HIS A 7 2.00 -19.26 -2.80
N TRP A 8 1.04 -18.79 -2.01
CA TRP A 8 1.23 -18.55 -0.59
C TRP A 8 1.28 -19.86 0.17
N ALA A 9 2.07 -19.92 1.24
CA ALA A 9 1.87 -20.94 2.25
C ALA A 9 0.41 -20.85 2.77
N PRO A 10 -0.24 -21.96 3.16
CA PRO A 10 -1.65 -21.97 3.59
C PRO A 10 -1.94 -20.92 4.67
N ASP A 11 -0.97 -20.79 5.56
CA ASP A 11 -0.95 -19.95 6.75
C ASP A 11 -0.67 -18.46 6.46
N ALA A 12 0.00 -18.16 5.34
CA ALA A 12 0.46 -16.80 5.05
C ALA A 12 -0.70 -15.84 4.78
N ARG A 13 -1.80 -16.30 4.18
CA ARG A 13 -3.01 -15.48 3.99
C ARG A 13 -3.68 -15.10 5.31
N VAL A 14 -3.68 -16.01 6.28
CA VAL A 14 -4.24 -15.75 7.62
C VAL A 14 -3.41 -14.68 8.31
N ALA A 15 -2.08 -14.84 8.30
CA ALA A 15 -1.18 -13.87 8.91
C ALA A 15 -1.27 -12.47 8.28
N LEU A 16 -1.36 -12.40 6.95
CA LEU A 16 -1.52 -11.12 6.23
C LEU A 16 -2.85 -10.43 6.54
N THR A 17 -3.94 -11.20 6.60
CA THR A 17 -5.27 -10.66 6.96
C THR A 17 -5.25 -10.11 8.38
N ALA A 18 -4.74 -10.89 9.35
CA ALA A 18 -4.65 -10.48 10.74
C ALA A 18 -3.76 -9.23 10.91
N ALA A 19 -2.65 -9.13 10.16
CA ALA A 19 -1.81 -7.95 10.16
C ALA A 19 -2.54 -6.70 9.61
N ALA A 20 -3.31 -6.85 8.54
CA ALA A 20 -4.10 -5.75 7.97
C ALA A 20 -5.20 -5.28 8.93
N GLU A 21 -5.90 -6.21 9.59
CA GLU A 21 -6.90 -5.91 10.60
C GLU A 21 -6.29 -5.19 11.80
N ALA A 22 -5.14 -5.65 12.30
CA ALA A 22 -4.42 -4.99 13.39
C ALA A 22 -3.99 -3.56 13.04
N ALA A 23 -3.52 -3.34 11.80
CA ALA A 23 -3.16 -2.02 11.31
C ALA A 23 -4.38 -1.09 11.21
N GLN A 24 -5.51 -1.59 10.69
CA GLN A 24 -6.76 -0.82 10.65
C GLN A 24 -7.26 -0.47 12.06
N ALA A 25 -7.20 -1.41 13.00
CA ALA A 25 -7.58 -1.17 14.39
C ALA A 25 -6.70 -0.10 15.06
N ALA A 26 -5.44 0.01 14.63
CA ALA A 26 -4.51 1.06 15.03
C ALA A 26 -4.68 2.39 14.26
N GLY A 27 -5.69 2.50 13.37
CA GLY A 27 -5.93 3.69 12.54
C GLY A 27 -4.93 3.86 11.38
N LEU A 28 -4.13 2.84 11.09
CA LEU A 28 -3.11 2.87 10.05
C LEU A 28 -3.67 2.32 8.73
N ARG A 29 -3.25 2.94 7.63
CA ARG A 29 -3.66 2.54 6.27
C ARG A 29 -2.88 1.37 5.70
N ALA A 30 -1.76 1.03 6.30
CA ALA A 30 -0.89 -0.05 5.85
C ALA A 30 -0.31 -0.80 7.04
N ALA A 31 -0.16 -2.12 6.88
CA ALA A 31 0.51 -2.95 7.85
C ALA A 31 2.02 -2.69 7.83
N GLY A 32 2.56 -2.22 8.96
CA GLY A 32 4.00 -2.20 9.23
C GLY A 32 4.53 -3.54 9.73
N THR A 33 5.85 -3.65 9.88
CA THR A 33 6.54 -4.88 10.37
C THR A 33 5.93 -5.43 11.66
N GLN A 34 5.59 -4.55 12.60
CA GLN A 34 4.96 -4.95 13.86
C GLN A 34 3.64 -5.71 13.64
N HIS A 35 2.77 -5.20 12.78
CA HIS A 35 1.48 -5.81 12.49
C HIS A 35 1.65 -7.16 11.80
N LEU A 36 2.65 -7.27 10.91
CA LEU A 36 3.01 -8.54 10.30
C LEU A 36 3.47 -9.56 11.34
N LEU A 37 4.33 -9.16 12.29
CA LEU A 37 4.79 -10.03 13.36
C LEU A 37 3.64 -10.48 14.27
N LEU A 38 2.71 -9.59 14.61
CA LEU A 38 1.51 -9.95 15.38
C LEU A 38 0.55 -10.85 14.58
N GLY A 39 0.41 -10.61 13.27
CA GLY A 39 -0.37 -11.45 12.35
C GLY A 39 0.21 -12.86 12.22
N LEU A 40 1.53 -12.98 12.25
CA LEU A 40 2.22 -14.27 12.25
C LEU A 40 1.90 -15.07 13.53
N LEU A 41 1.86 -14.42 14.70
CA LEU A 41 1.52 -15.09 15.97
C LEU A 41 0.06 -15.58 16.03
N THR A 42 -0.85 -14.93 15.31
CA THR A 42 -2.26 -15.35 15.23
C THR A 42 -2.46 -16.55 14.31
N CYS A 43 -1.51 -16.79 13.40
CA CYS A 43 -1.49 -18.02 12.64
C CYS A 43 -0.87 -19.15 13.46
N SER A 44 -1.59 -20.25 13.64
CA SER A 44 -1.11 -21.46 14.31
C SER A 44 -0.14 -22.26 13.43
N SER A 45 0.96 -21.65 13.01
CA SER A 45 1.96 -22.27 12.14
C SER A 45 3.07 -22.93 12.95
N SER A 46 3.34 -24.21 12.67
CA SER A 46 4.42 -24.96 13.33
C SER A 46 5.81 -24.37 13.06
N ALA A 47 6.00 -23.72 11.91
CA ALA A 47 7.25 -23.06 11.57
C ALA A 47 7.54 -21.86 12.48
N ILE A 48 6.51 -21.08 12.84
CA ILE A 48 6.65 -19.92 13.73
C ILE A 48 6.93 -20.39 15.16
N ALA A 49 6.20 -21.40 15.62
CA ALA A 49 6.42 -22.00 16.93
C ALA A 49 7.87 -22.53 17.06
N ALA A 50 8.35 -23.26 16.05
CA ALA A 50 9.72 -23.77 16.02
C ALA A 50 10.77 -22.65 15.97
N ALA A 51 10.51 -21.56 15.24
CA ALA A 51 11.43 -20.43 15.19
C ALA A 51 11.54 -19.71 16.55
N LEU A 52 10.41 -19.49 17.24
CA LEU A 52 10.40 -18.88 18.57
C LEU A 52 11.06 -19.80 19.62
N GLU A 53 10.77 -21.10 19.56
CA GLU A 53 11.39 -22.09 20.44
C GLU A 53 12.90 -22.16 20.22
N GLY A 54 13.36 -22.21 18.96
CA GLY A 54 14.78 -22.19 18.62
C GLY A 54 15.50 -20.92 19.06
N ALA A 55 14.77 -19.80 19.19
CA ALA A 55 15.28 -18.56 19.75
C ALA A 55 15.18 -18.49 21.29
N GLY A 56 14.53 -19.46 21.95
CA GLY A 56 14.28 -19.46 23.40
C GLY A 56 13.27 -18.40 23.84
N ILE A 57 12.40 -17.93 22.93
CA ILE A 57 11.45 -16.84 23.18
C ILE A 57 10.06 -17.41 23.39
N GLN A 58 9.41 -17.02 24.50
CA GLN A 58 8.02 -17.38 24.74
C GLN A 58 7.08 -16.54 23.86
N PRO A 59 6.06 -17.13 23.21
CA PRO A 59 5.16 -16.39 22.32
C PRO A 59 4.51 -15.16 22.96
N ALA A 60 4.05 -15.28 24.22
CA ALA A 60 3.45 -14.18 24.96
C ALA A 60 4.45 -13.03 25.21
N ALA A 61 5.70 -13.35 25.57
CA ALA A 61 6.75 -12.36 25.77
C ALA A 61 7.12 -11.65 24.47
N PHE A 62 7.16 -12.40 23.36
CA PHE A 62 7.38 -11.83 22.03
C PHE A 62 6.24 -10.87 21.64
N GLU A 63 4.99 -11.27 21.82
CA GLU A 63 3.82 -10.42 21.54
C GLU A 63 3.89 -9.10 22.33
N GLU A 64 4.19 -9.18 23.62
CA GLU A 64 4.33 -8.01 24.49
C GLU A 64 5.45 -7.08 24.03
N GLN A 65 6.63 -7.64 23.69
CA GLN A 65 7.76 -6.87 23.20
C GLN A 65 7.48 -6.18 21.86
N VAL A 66 6.80 -6.87 20.94
CA VAL A 66 6.39 -6.31 19.64
C VAL A 66 5.37 -5.19 19.84
N ARG A 67 4.42 -5.32 20.77
CA ARG A 67 3.48 -4.23 21.11
C ARG A 67 4.17 -3.03 21.71
N ALA A 68 5.08 -3.23 22.66
CA ALA A 68 5.84 -2.17 23.30
C ALA A 68 6.70 -1.39 22.28
N ALA A 69 7.36 -2.08 21.34
CA ALA A 69 8.17 -1.46 20.30
C ALA A 69 7.36 -0.63 19.28
N GLY A 70 6.07 -0.92 19.12
CA GLY A 70 5.20 -0.17 18.21
C GLY A 70 4.80 1.21 18.71
N GLN A 71 4.62 1.35 20.01
CA GLN A 71 4.16 2.59 20.65
C GLN A 71 5.19 3.73 20.54
N SER A 72 6.47 3.40 20.38
CA SER A 72 7.54 4.38 20.18
C SER A 72 7.73 4.84 18.72
N CYS A 73 6.98 4.28 17.76
CA CYS A 73 7.13 4.55 16.33
C CYS A 73 5.85 5.05 15.64
N SER A 74 4.70 5.07 16.32
CA SER A 74 3.39 5.38 15.73
C SER A 74 3.18 6.85 15.36
N GLU A 75 4.03 7.76 15.85
CA GLU A 75 3.92 9.21 15.58
C GLU A 75 4.27 9.57 14.12
N ALA A 76 5.09 8.77 13.42
CA ALA A 76 5.54 9.08 12.05
C ALA A 76 4.55 8.66 10.95
N ALA A 77 3.58 7.80 11.23
CA ALA A 77 2.61 7.27 10.25
C ALA A 77 1.21 7.90 10.37
N ALA A 78 0.97 8.73 11.39
CA ALA A 78 -0.33 9.35 11.66
C ALA A 78 -0.61 10.60 10.80
N GLU A 79 0.40 11.16 10.13
CA GLU A 79 0.25 12.41 9.34
C GLU A 79 -0.19 12.18 7.88
N GLN A 80 -0.50 10.96 7.46
CA GLN A 80 -1.01 10.77 6.10
C GLN A 80 -2.43 11.37 5.95
N PRO A 81 -2.63 12.35 5.05
CA PRO A 81 -3.92 13.01 4.88
C PRO A 81 -5.06 12.00 4.62
N ALA A 82 -6.11 12.06 5.45
CA ALA A 82 -7.18 11.08 5.60
C ALA A 82 -8.11 10.97 4.36
N THR A 83 -8.04 11.92 3.44
CA THR A 83 -8.84 11.97 2.21
C THR A 83 -8.01 12.32 0.98
N ALA A 84 -8.52 11.99 -0.22
CA ALA A 84 -7.91 12.40 -1.47
C ALA A 84 -7.83 13.94 -1.60
N ALA A 85 -8.77 14.68 -1.00
CA ALA A 85 -8.75 16.14 -0.97
C ALA A 85 -7.60 16.68 -0.10
N GLU A 86 -7.41 16.12 1.09
CA GLU A 86 -6.30 16.48 1.97
C GLU A 86 -4.95 16.04 1.37
N GLN A 87 -4.91 14.91 0.66
CA GLN A 87 -3.72 14.47 -0.08
C GLN A 87 -3.33 15.47 -1.18
N ARG A 88 -4.32 15.97 -1.92
CA ARG A 88 -4.12 17.04 -2.92
C ARG A 88 -3.66 18.33 -2.26
N ALA A 89 -4.26 18.71 -1.13
CA ALA A 89 -3.84 19.89 -0.37
C ALA A 89 -2.40 19.78 0.13
N ALA A 90 -2.01 18.61 0.68
CA ALA A 90 -0.65 18.34 1.14
C ALA A 90 0.36 18.35 0.00
N LEU A 91 0.03 17.79 -1.17
CA LEU A 91 0.87 17.85 -2.37
C LEU A 91 1.10 19.29 -2.82
N VAL A 92 0.05 20.12 -2.86
CA VAL A 92 0.15 21.55 -3.19
C VAL A 92 1.03 22.28 -2.19
N GLN A 93 0.84 22.01 -0.89
CA GLN A 93 1.62 22.66 0.16
C GLN A 93 3.11 22.26 0.12
N ASN A 94 3.40 20.99 -0.16
CA ASN A 94 4.78 20.51 -0.37
C ASN A 94 5.43 21.18 -1.58
N TYR A 95 4.68 21.36 -2.67
CA TYR A 95 5.16 22.07 -3.85
C TYR A 95 5.44 23.56 -3.57
N GLN A 96 4.54 24.24 -2.87
CA GLN A 96 4.74 25.63 -2.46
C GLN A 96 5.99 25.79 -1.59
N ARG A 97 6.22 24.87 -0.64
CA ARG A 97 7.42 24.85 0.20
C ARG A 97 8.68 24.65 -0.65
N TYR A 98 8.66 23.73 -1.59
CA TYR A 98 9.80 23.47 -2.49
C TYR A 98 10.19 24.72 -3.30
N VAL A 99 9.21 25.40 -3.89
CA VAL A 99 9.45 26.63 -4.68
C VAL A 99 10.00 27.75 -3.80
N GLN A 100 9.53 27.88 -2.56
CA GLN A 100 10.06 28.86 -1.61
C GLN A 100 11.53 28.59 -1.25
N GLN A 101 11.92 27.32 -1.13
CA GLN A 101 13.28 26.93 -0.73
C GLN A 101 14.28 27.00 -1.88
N HIS A 102 13.85 26.63 -3.09
CA HIS A 102 14.76 26.46 -4.23
C HIS A 102 14.60 27.54 -5.31
N GLY A 103 13.53 28.34 -5.29
CA GLY A 103 13.29 29.41 -6.26
C GLY A 103 13.05 28.93 -7.70
N THR A 104 12.94 27.61 -7.92
CA THR A 104 12.79 26.99 -9.24
C THR A 104 11.52 26.14 -9.31
N GLY A 105 11.03 25.92 -10.53
CA GLY A 105 9.99 24.93 -10.81
C GLY A 105 10.42 23.50 -10.45
N PRO A 106 9.49 22.53 -10.51
CA PRO A 106 9.76 21.16 -10.08
C PRO A 106 10.94 20.56 -10.85
N PRO A 107 11.71 19.65 -10.25
CA PRO A 107 12.86 19.05 -10.92
C PRO A 107 12.42 18.33 -12.20
N GLN A 108 13.22 18.47 -13.26
CA GLN A 108 12.97 17.82 -14.55
C GLN A 108 12.84 16.30 -14.33
N GLY A 109 11.62 15.79 -14.52
CA GLY A 109 11.27 14.38 -14.27
C GLY A 109 10.04 14.17 -13.39
N ALA A 110 9.66 15.14 -12.54
CA ALA A 110 8.49 14.99 -11.66
C ALA A 110 7.15 14.88 -12.41
N ALA A 111 7.03 15.49 -13.59
CA ALA A 111 5.83 15.43 -14.43
C ALA A 111 5.73 14.19 -15.33
N ALA A 112 6.82 13.42 -15.48
CA ALA A 112 6.89 12.31 -16.44
C ALA A 112 6.02 11.09 -16.02
N GLY A 113 5.58 11.02 -14.76
CA GLY A 113 4.75 9.93 -14.25
C GLY A 113 3.23 10.09 -14.43
N LEU A 114 2.73 11.27 -14.83
CA LEU A 114 1.29 11.57 -14.85
C LEU A 114 0.64 11.52 -16.25
N GLY A 115 1.36 11.04 -17.28
CA GLY A 115 0.97 11.19 -18.69
C GLY A 115 0.70 9.93 -19.51
N GLN A 116 0.60 8.72 -18.94
CA GLN A 116 0.53 7.46 -19.72
C GLN A 116 -0.83 6.72 -19.62
N GLN A 117 -1.94 7.41 -19.38
CA GLN A 117 -3.28 6.83 -19.50
C GLN A 117 -4.28 7.79 -20.16
N SER A 118 -4.04 8.15 -21.42
CA SER A 118 -5.09 8.65 -22.31
C SER A 118 -4.53 8.70 -23.73
N GLY A 119 -4.99 7.80 -24.61
CA GLY A 119 -4.53 7.78 -25.99
C GLY A 119 -4.97 6.58 -26.81
N SER A 120 -6.28 6.36 -26.97
CA SER A 120 -6.80 5.69 -28.18
C SER A 120 -8.09 6.36 -28.65
N ALA A 121 -7.98 7.63 -29.05
CA ALA A 121 -8.96 8.23 -29.95
C ALA A 121 -8.65 7.78 -31.38
N GLY A 122 -9.16 6.60 -31.76
CA GLY A 122 -9.26 6.21 -33.16
C GLY A 122 -10.42 6.98 -33.79
N GLY A 123 -10.11 8.10 -34.43
CA GLY A 123 -11.07 8.81 -35.26
C GLY A 123 -11.32 8.01 -36.54
N MET A 124 -12.53 7.48 -36.69
CA MET A 124 -13.05 7.05 -37.99
C MET A 124 -14.49 7.55 -38.08
N ALA A 125 -14.66 8.72 -38.71
CA ALA A 125 -15.95 9.23 -39.10
C ALA A 125 -16.49 8.30 -40.21
N MET A 126 -17.50 7.48 -39.89
CA MET A 126 -18.25 6.70 -40.86
C MET A 126 -19.47 7.54 -41.27
N THR A 127 -19.46 8.04 -42.50
CA THR A 127 -20.64 8.63 -43.14
C THR A 127 -21.66 7.52 -43.46
N PRO A 128 -22.96 7.80 -43.40
CA PRO A 128 -23.98 6.83 -43.76
C PRO A 128 -24.20 6.87 -45.28
N GLU A 129 -23.80 5.81 -45.97
CA GLU A 129 -24.32 5.51 -47.30
C GLU A 129 -24.83 4.06 -47.26
N ASP A 130 -26.12 3.96 -46.98
CA ASP A 130 -26.97 2.86 -47.44
C ASP A 130 -26.92 2.85 -48.97
N ASP A 131 -26.31 1.83 -49.56
CA ASP A 131 -26.86 1.16 -50.73
C ASP A 131 -26.10 -0.15 -50.99
N ASP A 132 -26.87 -1.16 -51.38
CA ASP A 132 -26.48 -2.43 -51.98
C ASP A 132 -26.26 -3.70 -51.11
N VAL A 133 -27.39 -4.41 -50.99
CA VAL A 133 -27.57 -5.84 -51.33
C VAL A 133 -26.99 -6.90 -50.40
N TYR A 134 -27.93 -7.48 -49.64
CA TYR A 134 -27.88 -8.79 -48.98
C TYR A 134 -27.66 -9.94 -50.00
N ASN A 135 -26.72 -10.84 -49.72
CA ASN A 135 -26.78 -12.24 -50.13
C ASN A 135 -26.55 -13.12 -48.90
#